data_AF-A0A2A5M9S4-F1
#
_entry.id   AF-A0A2A5M9S4-F1
#
_cell.length_a   1.000
_cell.length_b   1.000
_cell.length_c   1.000
_cell.angle_alpha   90.00
_cell.angle_beta   90.00
_cell.angle_gamma   90.00
#
_symmetry.space_group_name_H-M   'P 1'
#
loop_
_entity.id
_entity.type
_entity.pdbx_description
1 polymer ?
#
loop_
_entity_poly.entity_id
_entity_poly.type
_entity_poly.pdbx_seq_one_letter_code
_entity_poly.pdbx_strand_id
1 'polypeptide(L)'
;PYITDTTRMLWKALDEDKRVLLEGAQGSMLDIDHGTYPYVTSSSTISAGALTGLGLNPKEAGNIIGIVKAYATRVGNGAFPTEDKGEDGEKIAQIGKEIGVSTGRKRRCGWFDAVAVRYTARLNGLDALSLMKLDVLDGFEKIKICRAYEYKGMEIDY
;
A
#
# COMPACT_ATOMS: atom_id res chain seq x y z
N PRO A 1 -22.65 -16.72 -19.08
CA PRO A 1 -21.46 -17.51 -19.52
C PRO A 1 -20.25 -17.42 -18.58
N TYR A 2 -20.06 -16.33 -17.81
CA TYR A 2 -18.86 -16.12 -16.98
C TYR A 2 -18.96 -16.59 -15.51
N ILE A 3 -20.16 -16.85 -15.01
CA ILE A 3 -20.38 -17.35 -13.63
C ILE A 3 -19.92 -18.82 -13.57
N THR A 4 -19.08 -19.15 -12.58
CA THR A 4 -18.54 -20.50 -12.37
C THR A 4 -17.99 -20.64 -10.95
N ASP A 5 -17.61 -21.87 -10.56
CA ASP A 5 -16.87 -22.13 -9.32
C ASP A 5 -15.39 -21.78 -9.53
N THR A 6 -15.02 -20.59 -9.11
CA THR A 6 -13.66 -20.06 -9.26
C THR A 6 -12.65 -20.76 -8.35
N THR A 7 -13.08 -21.29 -7.20
CA THR A 7 -12.22 -22.04 -6.28
C THR A 7 -11.73 -23.32 -6.95
N ARG A 8 -12.66 -24.11 -7.51
CA ARG A 8 -12.32 -25.31 -8.29
C ARG A 8 -11.41 -24.99 -9.47
N MET A 9 -11.69 -23.90 -10.18
CA MET A 9 -10.88 -23.49 -11.33
C MET A 9 -9.45 -23.14 -10.92
N LEU A 10 -9.29 -22.39 -9.82
CA LEU A 10 -7.99 -21.95 -9.33
C LEU A 10 -7.16 -23.11 -8.76
N TRP A 11 -7.77 -23.99 -7.97
CA TRP A 11 -7.10 -25.21 -7.46
C TRP A 11 -6.61 -26.08 -8.60
N LYS A 12 -7.44 -26.32 -9.63
CA LYS A 12 -7.01 -27.05 -10.83
C LYS A 12 -5.82 -26.39 -11.53
N ALA A 13 -5.77 -25.07 -11.59
CA ALA A 13 -4.63 -24.37 -12.19
C ALA A 13 -3.35 -24.58 -11.38
N LEU A 14 -3.43 -24.56 -10.06
CA LEU A 14 -2.29 -24.85 -9.16
C LEU A 14 -1.84 -26.32 -9.27
N ASP A 15 -2.79 -27.26 -9.28
CA ASP A 15 -2.53 -28.71 -9.45
C ASP A 15 -1.83 -29.02 -10.80
N GLU A 16 -2.09 -28.20 -11.83
CA GLU A 16 -1.49 -28.28 -13.16
C GLU A 16 -0.21 -27.44 -13.32
N ASP A 17 0.37 -26.98 -12.21
CA ASP A 17 1.60 -26.18 -12.14
C ASP A 17 1.55 -24.92 -13.04
N LYS A 18 0.35 -24.32 -13.16
CA LYS A 18 0.19 -23.03 -13.85
C LYS A 18 0.73 -21.91 -12.97
N ARG A 19 1.35 -20.91 -13.61
CA ARG A 19 1.72 -19.67 -12.92
C ARG A 19 0.47 -18.83 -12.65
N VAL A 20 0.26 -18.50 -11.40
CA VAL A 20 -0.85 -17.68 -10.92
C VAL A 20 -0.28 -16.41 -10.29
N LEU A 21 -0.90 -15.27 -10.57
CA LEU A 21 -0.62 -13.99 -9.91
C LEU A 21 -1.89 -13.52 -9.20
N LEU A 22 -1.78 -13.20 -7.91
CA LEU A 22 -2.86 -12.61 -7.13
C LEU A 22 -2.69 -11.10 -7.11
N GLU A 23 -3.66 -10.38 -7.64
CA GLU A 23 -3.67 -8.91 -7.59
C GLU A 23 -4.34 -8.44 -6.31
N GLY A 24 -3.53 -7.96 -5.35
CA GLY A 24 -4.03 -7.32 -4.14
C GLY A 24 -4.69 -5.98 -4.47
N ALA A 25 -5.97 -5.84 -4.12
CA ALA A 25 -6.67 -4.57 -4.24
C ALA A 25 -6.51 -3.73 -2.95
N GLN A 26 -6.47 -2.41 -3.17
CA GLN A 26 -6.20 -1.36 -2.19
C GLN A 26 -4.81 -1.45 -1.53
N GLY A 27 -4.52 -0.50 -0.63
CA GLY A 27 -3.24 -0.44 0.09
C GLY A 27 -3.36 -1.03 1.49
N SER A 28 -2.28 -1.61 2.02
CA SER A 28 -2.28 -2.27 3.34
C SER A 28 -2.58 -1.32 4.50
N MET A 29 -2.27 -0.02 4.39
CA MET A 29 -2.68 0.99 5.40
C MET A 29 -4.19 1.30 5.39
N LEU A 30 -4.94 0.70 4.46
CA LEU A 30 -6.41 0.75 4.37
C LEU A 30 -7.08 -0.58 4.74
N ASP A 31 -6.30 -1.53 5.28
CA ASP A 31 -6.83 -2.77 5.83
C ASP A 31 -7.79 -2.49 6.99
N ILE A 32 -8.88 -3.26 7.09
CA ILE A 32 -9.92 -3.03 8.11
C ILE A 32 -9.40 -3.18 9.55
N ASP A 33 -8.48 -4.11 9.79
CA ASP A 33 -7.96 -4.42 11.12
C ASP A 33 -6.64 -3.71 11.40
N HIS A 34 -5.83 -3.54 10.35
CA HIS A 34 -4.44 -3.09 10.47
C HIS A 34 -4.20 -1.68 9.91
N GLY A 35 -5.18 -1.09 9.24
CA GLY A 35 -5.08 0.26 8.70
C GLY A 35 -5.37 1.36 9.73
N THR A 36 -5.38 2.61 9.28
CA THR A 36 -5.70 3.77 10.14
C THR A 36 -7.20 3.91 10.38
N TYR A 37 -7.78 3.00 11.17
CA TYR A 37 -9.20 3.01 11.53
C TYR A 37 -9.64 4.39 12.10
N PRO A 38 -10.84 4.91 11.77
CA PRO A 38 -11.89 4.34 10.92
C PRO A 38 -11.71 4.61 9.42
N TYR A 39 -10.61 5.23 9.00
CA TYR A 39 -10.38 5.67 7.62
C TYR A 39 -9.73 4.57 6.77
N VAL A 40 -10.42 3.44 6.73
CA VAL A 40 -9.99 2.18 6.10
C VAL A 40 -11.07 1.68 5.16
N THR A 41 -10.76 0.64 4.39
CA THR A 41 -11.79 -0.13 3.66
C THR A 41 -12.43 -1.15 4.61
N SER A 42 -13.49 -1.81 4.14
CA SER A 42 -14.23 -2.81 4.94
C SER A 42 -13.72 -4.23 4.79
N SER A 43 -12.55 -4.42 4.18
CA SER A 43 -11.98 -5.73 3.85
C SER A 43 -10.52 -5.81 4.26
N SER A 44 -10.01 -7.04 4.40
CA SER A 44 -8.58 -7.27 4.56
C SER A 44 -7.86 -7.01 3.24
N THR A 45 -6.80 -6.19 3.27
CA THR A 45 -6.02 -5.77 2.10
C THR A 45 -4.56 -6.25 2.18
N ILE A 46 -4.21 -7.01 3.21
CA ILE A 46 -2.92 -7.69 3.33
C ILE A 46 -2.91 -9.04 2.57
N SER A 47 -1.72 -9.58 2.33
CA SER A 47 -1.48 -10.78 1.51
C SER A 47 -2.32 -12.00 1.94
N ALA A 48 -2.47 -12.24 3.24
CA ALA A 48 -3.31 -13.32 3.75
C ALA A 48 -4.81 -13.17 3.40
N GLY A 49 -5.28 -11.93 3.23
CA GLY A 49 -6.64 -11.64 2.76
C GLY A 49 -6.85 -12.07 1.31
N ALA A 50 -5.83 -11.90 0.45
CA ALA A 50 -5.89 -12.37 -0.94
C ALA A 50 -6.02 -13.90 -1.03
N LEU A 51 -5.33 -14.64 -0.16
CA LEU A 51 -5.46 -16.10 -0.09
C LEU A 51 -6.88 -16.50 0.35
N THR A 52 -7.35 -15.90 1.44
CA THR A 52 -8.68 -16.19 2.01
C THR A 52 -9.80 -15.93 1.00
N GLY A 53 -9.76 -14.79 0.31
CA GLY A 53 -10.78 -14.42 -0.68
C GLY A 53 -10.83 -15.33 -1.91
N LEU A 54 -9.76 -16.08 -2.17
CA LEU A 54 -9.63 -17.00 -3.32
C LEU A 54 -9.72 -18.48 -2.92
N GLY A 55 -9.96 -18.79 -1.64
CA GLY A 55 -10.04 -20.16 -1.15
C GLY A 55 -8.68 -20.88 -1.16
N LEU A 56 -7.58 -20.13 -1.03
CA LEU A 56 -6.23 -20.66 -0.95
C LEU A 56 -5.77 -20.79 0.51
N ASN A 57 -4.90 -21.76 0.76
CA ASN A 57 -4.28 -21.99 2.05
C ASN A 57 -2.89 -21.32 2.15
N PRO A 58 -2.34 -21.11 3.36
CA PRO A 58 -1.07 -20.41 3.51
C PRO A 58 0.14 -21.05 2.81
N LYS A 59 0.11 -22.35 2.50
CA LYS A 59 1.21 -23.04 1.80
C LYS A 59 1.25 -22.74 0.30
N GLU A 60 0.18 -22.18 -0.24
CA GLU A 60 0.07 -21.81 -1.66
C GLU A 60 0.56 -20.37 -1.91
N ALA A 61 0.97 -19.66 -0.85
CA ALA A 61 1.65 -18.38 -0.99
C ALA A 61 3.02 -18.57 -1.67
N GLY A 62 3.19 -17.93 -2.81
CA GLY A 62 4.47 -17.81 -3.49
C GLY A 62 5.21 -16.53 -3.09
N ASN A 63 5.92 -15.94 -4.06
CA ASN A 63 6.66 -14.70 -3.85
C ASN A 63 5.73 -13.48 -3.67
N ILE A 64 5.92 -12.71 -2.61
CA ILE A 64 5.09 -11.55 -2.24
C ILE A 64 5.86 -10.26 -2.48
N ILE A 65 5.38 -9.44 -3.43
CA ILE A 65 6.01 -8.18 -3.82
C ILE A 65 5.18 -7.02 -3.29
N GLY A 66 5.79 -6.16 -2.46
CA GLY A 66 5.17 -4.92 -2.02
C GLY A 66 5.42 -3.80 -3.01
N ILE A 67 4.36 -3.12 -3.45
CA ILE A 67 4.47 -1.94 -4.31
C ILE A 67 4.43 -0.70 -3.41
N VAL A 68 5.49 0.10 -3.48
CA VAL A 68 5.64 1.31 -2.65
C VAL A 68 6.07 2.49 -3.51
N LYS A 69 5.52 3.68 -3.26
CA LYS A 69 5.98 4.90 -3.91
C LYS A 69 7.14 5.52 -3.13
N ALA A 70 7.99 6.29 -3.81
CA ALA A 70 9.07 7.07 -3.18
C ALA A 70 8.58 8.18 -2.22
N TYR A 71 7.27 8.40 -2.15
CA TYR A 71 6.58 9.35 -1.28
C TYR A 71 5.20 8.79 -0.94
N ALA A 72 4.53 9.36 0.06
CA ALA A 72 3.24 8.89 0.52
C ALA A 72 2.09 9.77 -0.01
N THR A 73 0.90 9.18 -0.17
CA THR A 73 -0.31 9.93 -0.53
C THR A 73 -1.55 9.36 0.13
N ARG A 74 -2.54 10.21 0.39
CA ARG A 74 -3.88 9.75 0.73
C ARG A 74 -4.98 10.56 0.06
N VAL A 75 -6.06 9.87 -0.33
CA VAL A 75 -7.22 10.50 -0.97
C VAL A 75 -8.16 11.12 0.08
N GLY A 76 -8.49 10.37 1.14
CA GLY A 76 -9.47 10.78 2.16
C GLY A 76 -8.89 11.31 3.48
N ASN A 77 -9.80 11.62 4.40
CA ASN A 77 -9.55 12.04 5.80
C ASN A 77 -8.95 10.91 6.64
N GLY A 78 -8.36 11.28 7.81
CA GLY A 78 -7.65 10.38 8.75
C GLY A 78 -6.16 10.70 8.94
N ALA A 79 -5.47 9.96 9.80
CA ALA A 79 -4.05 10.15 10.11
C ALA A 79 -3.17 10.10 8.85
N PHE A 80 -2.17 10.98 8.79
CA PHE A 80 -1.14 10.98 7.76
C PHE A 80 0.11 11.69 8.32
N PRO A 81 1.00 10.96 9.03
CA PRO A 81 2.10 11.56 9.81
C PRO A 81 3.06 12.41 8.97
N THR A 82 3.36 11.96 7.75
CA THR A 82 4.32 12.62 6.86
C THR A 82 3.69 13.61 5.88
N GLU A 83 2.40 13.95 6.05
CA GLU A 83 1.72 14.92 5.20
C GLU A 83 2.48 16.25 5.18
N ASP A 84 2.83 16.71 3.98
CA ASP A 84 3.40 18.03 3.78
C ASP A 84 2.31 18.94 3.21
N LYS A 85 1.93 19.95 3.99
CA LYS A 85 0.88 20.93 3.63
C LYS A 85 1.45 22.19 2.98
N GLY A 86 2.77 22.24 2.78
CA GLY A 86 3.48 23.36 2.18
C GLY A 86 3.72 23.16 0.69
N GLU A 87 4.73 23.89 0.20
CA GLU A 87 5.12 23.89 -1.21
C GLU A 87 5.67 22.55 -1.70
N ASP A 88 6.40 21.82 -0.83
CA ASP A 88 6.99 20.52 -1.17
C ASP A 88 5.91 19.48 -1.48
N GLY A 89 4.88 19.38 -0.63
CA GLY A 89 3.75 18.47 -0.84
C GLY A 89 2.93 18.82 -2.09
N GLU A 90 2.75 20.11 -2.37
CA GLU A 90 2.08 20.58 -3.58
C GLU A 90 2.89 20.28 -4.84
N LYS A 91 4.22 20.45 -4.80
CA LYS A 91 5.13 20.07 -5.91
C LYS A 91 5.08 18.57 -6.18
N ILE A 92 5.13 17.74 -5.14
CA ILE A 92 4.95 16.28 -5.25
C ILE A 92 3.60 15.95 -5.91
N ALA A 93 2.52 16.61 -5.47
CA ALA A 93 1.19 16.36 -6.02
C ALA A 93 1.09 16.67 -7.53
N GLN A 94 1.70 17.76 -7.96
CA GLN A 94 1.71 18.19 -9.37
C GLN A 94 2.54 17.27 -10.26
N ILE A 95 3.81 17.04 -9.91
CA ILE A 95 4.73 16.21 -10.71
C ILE A 95 4.23 14.75 -10.72
N GLY A 96 3.84 14.25 -9.56
CA GLY A 96 3.30 12.90 -9.40
C GLY A 96 1.90 12.68 -9.98
N LYS A 97 1.25 13.74 -10.49
CA LYS A 97 -0.13 13.74 -11.01
C LYS A 97 -1.11 13.10 -10.02
N GLU A 98 -1.00 13.46 -8.75
CA GLU A 98 -1.79 12.88 -7.66
C GLU A 98 -3.16 13.54 -7.56
N ILE A 99 -3.96 13.37 -8.62
CA ILE A 99 -5.28 13.95 -8.81
C ILE A 99 -6.28 12.83 -9.06
N GLY A 100 -7.43 12.86 -8.38
CA GLY A 100 -8.50 11.91 -8.60
C GLY A 100 -9.09 12.04 -10.01
N VAL A 101 -9.07 10.95 -10.79
CA VAL A 101 -9.49 10.97 -12.20
C VAL A 101 -10.93 11.44 -12.40
N SER A 102 -11.86 11.05 -11.53
CA SER A 102 -13.29 11.38 -11.69
C SER A 102 -13.67 12.73 -11.08
N THR A 103 -12.95 13.20 -10.05
CA THR A 103 -13.34 14.38 -9.26
C THR A 103 -12.43 15.59 -9.48
N GLY A 104 -11.24 15.39 -10.06
CA GLY A 104 -10.21 16.41 -10.15
C GLY A 104 -9.63 16.83 -8.78
N ARG A 105 -10.02 16.18 -7.68
CA ARG A 105 -9.53 16.53 -6.35
C ARG A 105 -8.08 16.07 -6.17
N LYS A 106 -7.22 16.99 -5.73
CA LYS A 106 -5.85 16.67 -5.34
C LYS A 106 -5.84 15.73 -4.14
N ARG A 107 -4.93 14.76 -4.18
CA ARG A 107 -4.63 13.89 -3.04
C ARG A 107 -3.71 14.63 -2.09
N ARG A 108 -3.81 14.30 -0.81
CA ARG A 108 -2.84 14.71 0.21
C ARG A 108 -1.53 14.00 -0.10
N CYS A 109 -0.43 14.74 -0.07
CA CYS A 109 0.92 14.23 -0.37
C CYS A 109 1.85 14.45 0.81
N GLY A 110 2.85 13.60 0.94
CA GLY A 110 3.77 13.63 2.07
C GLY A 110 5.01 12.82 1.79
N TRP A 111 5.98 12.94 2.69
CA TRP A 111 7.27 12.27 2.58
C TRP A 111 7.17 10.75 2.75
N PHE A 112 8.22 10.02 2.33
CA PHE A 112 8.28 8.58 2.54
C PHE A 112 8.24 8.25 4.03
N ASP A 113 7.40 7.29 4.39
CA ASP A 113 7.17 6.87 5.76
C ASP A 113 7.72 5.46 5.98
N ALA A 114 8.94 5.37 6.51
CA ALA A 114 9.61 4.09 6.70
C ALA A 114 9.00 3.28 7.85
N VAL A 115 8.35 3.93 8.82
CA VAL A 115 7.65 3.24 9.93
C VAL A 115 6.43 2.52 9.36
N ALA A 116 5.58 3.23 8.61
CA ALA A 116 4.40 2.63 7.98
C ALA A 116 4.76 1.55 6.95
N VAL A 117 5.83 1.75 6.17
CA VAL A 117 6.30 0.75 5.20
C VAL A 117 6.87 -0.48 5.91
N ARG A 118 7.64 -0.31 7.00
CA ARG A 118 8.14 -1.45 7.80
C ARG A 118 6.99 -2.25 8.41
N TYR A 119 6.00 -1.56 8.97
CA TYR A 119 4.79 -2.19 9.52
C TYR A 119 4.06 -3.03 8.47
N THR A 120 3.73 -2.44 7.33
CA THR A 120 3.01 -3.14 6.26
C THR A 120 3.86 -4.21 5.58
N ALA A 121 5.18 -4.03 5.47
CA ALA A 121 6.07 -5.05 4.95
C ALA A 121 6.04 -6.32 5.82
N ARG A 122 6.02 -6.14 7.15
CA ARG A 122 5.91 -7.26 8.08
C ARG A 122 4.54 -7.93 8.03
N LEU A 123 3.45 -7.17 7.99
CA LEU A 123 2.09 -7.73 7.88
C LEU A 123 1.93 -8.62 6.65
N ASN A 124 2.50 -8.22 5.52
CA ASN A 124 2.36 -8.94 4.27
C ASN A 124 3.37 -10.08 4.09
N GLY A 125 4.46 -10.10 4.87
CA GLY A 125 5.56 -11.04 4.67
C GLY A 125 6.27 -10.85 3.33
N LEU A 126 6.66 -9.60 3.01
CA LEU A 126 7.24 -9.26 1.71
C LEU A 126 8.60 -9.90 1.47
N ASP A 127 8.79 -10.46 0.27
CA ASP A 127 10.08 -10.94 -0.24
C ASP A 127 10.84 -9.83 -0.96
N ALA A 128 10.12 -8.88 -1.57
CA ALA A 128 10.70 -7.80 -2.35
C ALA A 128 9.85 -6.52 -2.28
N LEU A 129 10.49 -5.40 -2.57
CA LEU A 129 9.84 -4.11 -2.80
C LEU A 129 10.02 -3.66 -4.26
N SER A 130 8.94 -3.18 -4.85
CA SER A 130 8.96 -2.43 -6.11
C SER A 130 8.77 -0.95 -5.79
N LEU A 131 9.86 -0.17 -5.85
CA LEU A 131 9.85 1.27 -5.60
C LEU A 131 9.43 2.04 -6.85
N MET A 132 8.36 2.82 -6.72
CA MET A 132 7.71 3.51 -7.84
C MET A 132 7.85 5.03 -7.73
N LYS A 133 7.81 5.71 -8.89
CA LYS A 133 7.76 7.18 -9.01
C LYS A 133 8.92 7.89 -8.31
N LEU A 134 10.13 7.34 -8.41
CA LEU A 134 11.32 7.97 -7.84
C LEU A 134 11.63 9.32 -8.51
N ASP A 135 11.36 9.42 -9.81
CA ASP A 135 11.47 10.63 -10.66
C ASP A 135 10.65 11.82 -10.16
N VAL A 136 9.60 11.60 -9.37
CA VAL A 136 8.79 12.70 -8.79
C VAL A 136 9.58 13.54 -7.79
N LEU A 137 10.64 12.97 -7.22
CA LEU A 137 11.53 13.67 -6.29
C LEU A 137 12.70 14.37 -6.99
N ASP A 138 12.78 14.32 -8.33
CA ASP A 138 13.82 15.02 -9.07
C ASP A 138 13.71 16.55 -8.86
N GLY A 139 14.86 17.20 -8.70
CA GLY A 139 14.93 18.65 -8.50
C GLY A 139 14.48 19.16 -7.12
N PHE A 140 14.36 18.28 -6.12
CA PHE A 140 14.36 18.70 -4.72
C PHE A 140 15.80 18.89 -4.23
N GLU A 141 16.09 19.99 -3.53
CA GLU A 141 17.40 20.21 -2.91
C GLU A 141 17.66 19.19 -1.79
N LYS A 142 16.61 18.91 -1.00
CA LYS A 142 16.63 17.94 0.10
C LYS A 142 15.35 17.14 0.10
N ILE A 143 15.47 15.86 0.43
CA ILE A 143 14.35 14.95 0.64
C ILE A 143 14.31 14.49 2.10
N LYS A 144 13.12 14.18 2.60
CA LYS A 144 12.92 13.69 3.98
C LYS A 144 12.41 12.24 3.94
N ILE A 145 12.83 11.47 4.93
CA ILE A 145 12.33 10.13 5.22
C ILE A 145 11.96 10.10 6.70
N CYS A 146 10.72 9.72 7.01
CA CYS A 146 10.33 9.47 8.40
C CYS A 146 10.89 8.12 8.84
N ARG A 147 11.82 8.16 9.80
CA ARG A 147 12.51 6.98 10.36
C ARG A 147 11.88 6.43 11.64
N ALA A 148 11.12 7.28 12.33
CA ALA A 148 10.52 7.03 13.64
C ALA A 148 9.44 8.10 13.86
N TYR A 149 8.53 7.86 14.80
CA TYR A 149 7.56 8.85 15.27
C TYR A 149 7.89 9.33 16.67
N GLU A 150 7.50 10.55 16.99
CA GLU A 150 7.39 11.00 18.37
C GLU A 150 5.95 10.82 18.84
N TYR A 151 5.76 10.01 19.88
CA TYR A 151 4.46 9.72 20.46
C TYR A 151 4.53 9.84 21.98
N LYS A 152 3.74 10.78 22.55
CA LYS A 152 3.71 11.09 23.98
C LYS A 152 5.10 11.39 24.57
N GLY A 153 5.92 12.13 23.80
CA GLY A 153 7.29 12.52 24.20
C GLY A 153 8.33 11.40 24.11
N MET A 154 7.98 10.25 23.50
CA MET A 154 8.89 9.13 23.27
C MET A 154 9.08 8.89 21.77
N GLU A 155 10.30 8.54 21.37
CA GLU A 155 10.56 8.05 20.01
C GLU A 155 10.08 6.59 19.91
N ILE A 156 9.24 6.28 18.91
CA ILE A 156 8.73 4.95 18.61
C ILE A 156 9.01 4.55 17.16
N ASP A 157 9.13 3.25 16.90
CA ASP A 157 9.45 2.66 15.59
C ASP A 157 8.33 1.78 15.03
N TYR A 158 7.11 1.90 15.57
CA TYR A 158 5.92 1.15 15.21
C TYR A 158 4.71 2.04 14.91
#